data_AF-A0A849I248-F1
#
_entry.id   AF-A0A849I248-F1
#
_cell.length_a   1.000
_cell.length_b   1.000
_cell.length_c   1.000
_cell.angle_alpha   90.00
_cell.angle_beta   90.00
_cell.angle_gamma   90.00
#
_symmetry.space_group_name_H-M   'P 1'
#
loop_
_entity.id
_entity.type
_entity.pdbx_description
1 polymer ?
#
loop_
_entity_poly.entity_id
_entity_poly.type
_entity_poly.pdbx_seq_one_letter_code
_entity_poly.pdbx_strand_id
1 'polypeptide(L)'
;MAQKQSPAAGRTARGDDQRPYYVYYLGDFDRAGRDAGRSLQEKLTRFAAEKGITVVFETVGVTLDQIRLHRLPTRVPKRKTVADLKWPHAFACELDALPPDQLRHLVQGAINRHLSGYELQVLKIAEESEREWLRTREALFCRSESEAGR
;
A
#
# COMPACT_ATOMS: atom_id res chain seq x y z
N MET A 1 -9.49 -43.62 19.09
CA MET A 1 -8.96 -42.25 19.04
C MET A 1 -9.99 -41.36 18.37
N ALA A 2 -10.51 -40.33 19.03
CA ALA A 2 -11.54 -39.47 18.45
C ALA A 2 -10.90 -38.41 17.54
N GLN A 3 -11.31 -38.39 16.27
CA GLN A 3 -10.79 -37.45 15.28
C GLN A 3 -11.47 -36.09 15.47
N LYS A 4 -10.76 -35.14 16.07
CA LYS A 4 -11.30 -33.80 16.32
C LYS A 4 -11.61 -33.13 14.99
N GLN A 5 -12.87 -32.76 14.81
CA GLN A 5 -13.33 -32.00 13.64
C GLN A 5 -12.65 -30.62 13.64
N SER A 6 -12.03 -30.26 12.52
CA SER A 6 -11.56 -28.89 12.30
C SER A 6 -12.74 -27.92 12.35
N PRO A 7 -12.59 -26.70 12.90
CA PRO A 7 -13.64 -25.70 12.86
C PRO A 7 -14.00 -25.37 11.41
N ALA A 8 -15.30 -25.24 11.11
CA ALA A 8 -15.76 -24.94 9.77
C ALA A 8 -15.22 -23.58 9.31
N ALA A 9 -14.46 -23.56 8.21
CA ALA A 9 -13.93 -22.34 7.63
C ALA A 9 -15.08 -21.40 7.27
N GLY A 10 -14.98 -20.13 7.67
CA GLY A 10 -15.98 -19.13 7.34
C GLY A 10 -15.98 -18.90 5.83
N ARG A 11 -17.11 -19.17 5.17
CA ARG A 11 -17.27 -19.03 3.71
C ARG A 11 -16.88 -17.61 3.28
N THR A 12 -15.68 -17.47 2.71
CA THR A 12 -15.16 -16.17 2.28
C THR A 12 -15.82 -15.77 0.96
N ALA A 13 -15.76 -14.47 0.61
CA ALA A 13 -16.15 -13.99 -0.72
C ALA A 13 -15.23 -14.51 -1.85
N ARG A 14 -14.16 -15.25 -1.50
CA ARG A 14 -13.13 -15.79 -2.40
C ARG A 14 -13.20 -17.32 -2.55
N GLY A 15 -14.22 -17.96 -1.98
CA GLY A 15 -14.34 -19.42 -1.96
C GLY A 15 -13.21 -20.07 -1.16
N ASP A 16 -12.52 -21.03 -1.77
CA ASP A 16 -11.46 -21.84 -1.16
C ASP A 16 -10.06 -21.21 -1.25
N ASP A 17 -9.92 -19.99 -1.77
CA ASP A 17 -8.63 -19.27 -1.84
C ASP A 17 -8.16 -18.84 -0.44
N GLN A 18 -7.26 -19.64 0.15
CA GLN A 18 -6.70 -19.40 1.49
C GLN A 18 -5.49 -18.44 1.52
N ARG A 19 -5.20 -17.71 0.43
CA ARG A 19 -4.11 -16.72 0.44
C ARG A 19 -4.36 -15.63 1.50
N PRO A 20 -3.34 -15.22 2.27
CA PRO A 20 -3.50 -14.20 3.29
C PRO A 20 -3.85 -12.84 2.69
N TYR A 21 -4.68 -12.08 3.39
CA TYR A 21 -4.99 -10.70 3.06
C TYR A 21 -3.93 -9.79 3.69
N TYR A 22 -3.19 -9.06 2.86
CA TYR A 22 -2.25 -8.04 3.31
C TYR A 22 -2.96 -6.68 3.35
N VAL A 23 -2.88 -6.01 4.50
CA VAL A 23 -3.49 -4.70 4.75
C VAL A 23 -2.39 -3.71 5.11
N TYR A 24 -2.14 -2.79 4.19
CA TYR A 24 -1.15 -1.73 4.36
C TYR A 24 -1.83 -0.45 4.84
N TYR A 25 -1.51 -0.04 6.07
CA TYR A 25 -2.01 1.19 6.66
C TYR A 25 -1.04 2.34 6.39
N LEU A 26 -1.58 3.45 5.87
CA LEU A 26 -0.89 4.72 5.73
C LEU A 26 -1.72 5.79 6.43
N GLY A 27 -1.09 6.61 7.27
CA GLY A 27 -1.74 7.65 8.06
C GLY A 27 -0.75 8.57 8.77
N ASP A 28 -1.27 9.60 9.44
CA ASP A 28 -0.45 10.61 10.11
C ASP A 28 0.45 10.01 11.20
N PHE A 29 1.69 10.52 11.28
CA PHE A 29 2.56 10.33 12.45
C PHE A 29 2.10 11.25 13.60
N ASP A 30 0.90 10.99 14.12
CA ASP A 30 0.43 11.54 15.38
C ASP A 30 -0.40 10.53 16.20
N ARG A 31 -0.79 10.96 17.40
CA ARG A 31 -1.55 10.19 18.37
C ARG A 31 -2.86 9.62 17.81
N ALA A 32 -3.55 10.36 16.95
CA ALA A 32 -4.79 9.93 16.33
C ALA A 32 -4.53 8.91 15.22
N GLY A 33 -3.56 9.15 14.34
CA GLY A 33 -3.16 8.17 13.31
C GLY A 33 -2.72 6.83 13.90
N ARG A 34 -1.92 6.85 14.98
CA ARG A 34 -1.47 5.62 15.65
C ARG A 34 -2.61 4.81 16.28
N ASP A 35 -3.62 5.45 16.87
CA ASP A 35 -4.78 4.72 17.42
C ASP A 35 -5.80 4.32 16.35
N ALA A 36 -5.95 5.09 15.27
CA ALA A 36 -6.75 4.68 14.12
C ALA A 36 -6.17 3.39 13.50
N GLY A 37 -4.85 3.35 13.26
CA GLY A 37 -4.14 2.15 12.82
C GLY A 37 -4.30 0.97 13.78
N ARG A 38 -4.10 1.18 15.10
CA ARG A 38 -4.30 0.11 16.10
C ARG A 38 -5.73 -0.40 16.13
N SER A 39 -6.73 0.49 16.19
CA SER A 39 -8.14 0.09 16.26
C SER A 39 -8.59 -0.63 15.00
N LEU A 40 -8.05 -0.26 13.84
CA LEU A 40 -8.26 -0.97 12.58
C LEU A 40 -7.62 -2.36 12.62
N GLN A 41 -6.36 -2.47 13.06
CA GLN A 41 -5.66 -3.74 13.25
C GLN A 41 -6.43 -4.69 14.18
N GLU A 42 -6.82 -4.22 15.38
CA GLU A 42 -7.58 -5.01 16.36
C GLU A 42 -8.89 -5.56 15.77
N LYS A 43 -9.66 -4.72 15.06
CA LYS A 43 -10.92 -5.10 14.41
C LYS A 43 -10.69 -6.12 13.29
N LEU A 44 -9.68 -5.90 12.45
CA LEU A 44 -9.34 -6.80 11.35
C LEU A 44 -8.83 -8.16 11.85
N THR A 45 -7.91 -8.18 12.82
CA THR A 45 -7.41 -9.43 13.43
C THR A 45 -8.54 -10.20 14.11
N ARG A 46 -9.44 -9.52 14.81
CA ARG A 46 -10.63 -10.16 15.41
C ARG A 46 -11.55 -10.76 14.35
N PHE A 47 -11.94 -9.98 13.34
CA PHE A 47 -12.82 -10.46 12.26
C PHE A 47 -12.18 -11.61 11.47
N ALA A 48 -10.87 -11.55 11.24
CA ALA A 48 -10.10 -12.60 10.59
C ALA A 48 -10.16 -13.91 11.38
N ALA A 49 -9.91 -13.86 12.70
CA ALA A 49 -10.03 -15.00 13.59
C ALA A 49 -11.48 -15.56 13.64
N GLU A 50 -12.49 -14.69 13.71
CA GLU A 50 -13.92 -15.08 13.67
C GLU A 50 -14.36 -15.71 12.33
N LYS A 51 -13.55 -15.61 11.27
CA LYS A 51 -13.82 -16.20 9.94
C LYS A 51 -12.83 -17.29 9.52
N GLY A 52 -11.74 -17.52 10.25
CA GLY A 52 -10.66 -18.41 9.85
C GLY A 52 -9.79 -17.86 8.71
N ILE A 53 -9.77 -16.54 8.53
CA ILE A 53 -8.99 -15.85 7.48
C ILE A 53 -7.61 -15.49 8.05
N THR A 54 -6.55 -15.61 7.25
CA THR A 54 -5.24 -15.04 7.62
C THR A 54 -5.16 -13.59 7.15
N VAL A 55 -4.88 -12.66 8.07
CA VAL A 55 -4.65 -11.24 7.78
C VAL A 55 -3.28 -10.83 8.30
N VAL A 56 -2.51 -10.13 7.46
CA VAL A 56 -1.24 -9.48 7.82
C VAL A 56 -1.47 -7.96 7.75
N PHE A 57 -1.16 -7.25 8.83
CA PHE A 57 -1.35 -5.80 8.93
C PHE A 57 0.00 -5.12 9.15
N GLU A 58 0.33 -4.14 8.31
CA GLU A 58 1.60 -3.41 8.35
C GLU A 58 1.37 -1.91 8.14
N THR A 59 1.93 -1.07 9.03
CA THR A 59 1.92 0.39 8.86
C THR A 59 3.12 0.81 8.02
N VAL A 60 2.86 1.27 6.79
CA VAL A 60 3.89 1.61 5.79
C VAL A 60 4.30 3.08 5.85
N GLY A 61 3.45 3.96 6.40
CA GLY A 61 3.77 5.37 6.63
C GLY A 61 2.73 6.10 7.48
N VAL A 62 3.03 7.29 8.01
CA VAL A 62 4.37 7.92 8.03
C VAL A 62 5.19 7.37 9.19
N THR A 63 6.43 6.95 8.93
CA THR A 63 7.36 6.46 9.97
C THR A 63 8.37 7.53 10.41
N LEU A 64 8.93 7.37 11.60
CA LEU A 64 9.94 8.28 12.15
C LEU A 64 11.16 8.43 11.22
N ASP A 65 11.55 7.35 10.55
CA ASP A 65 12.74 7.34 9.69
C ASP A 65 12.44 7.88 8.29
N GLN A 66 11.21 7.78 7.79
CA GLN A 66 10.75 8.55 6.62
C GLN A 66 10.80 10.06 6.88
N ILE A 67 10.33 10.52 8.05
CA ILE A 67 10.39 11.94 8.45
C ILE A 67 11.83 12.44 8.44
N ARG A 68 12.78 11.65 8.98
CA ARG A 68 14.21 11.98 9.02
C ARG A 68 14.86 11.97 7.63
N LEU A 69 14.64 10.90 6.86
CA LEU A 69 15.27 10.69 5.56
C LEU A 69 14.85 11.74 4.53
N HIS A 70 13.55 12.02 4.45
CA HIS A 70 12.99 12.97 3.49
C HIS A 70 12.87 14.40 4.06
N ARG A 71 13.29 14.63 5.31
CA ARG A 71 13.20 15.92 6.04
C ARG A 71 11.80 16.54 5.98
N LEU A 72 10.78 15.71 6.23
CA LEU A 72 9.38 16.08 6.03
C LEU A 72 8.97 17.25 6.94
N PRO A 73 8.10 18.18 6.48
CA PRO A 73 7.63 19.28 7.30
C PRO A 73 6.80 18.77 8.48
N THR A 74 7.33 18.93 9.70
CA THR A 74 6.65 18.51 10.94
C THR A 74 5.90 19.65 11.60
N ARG A 75 4.68 19.38 12.10
CA ARG A 75 3.93 20.30 12.96
C ARG A 75 4.12 19.99 14.45
N VAL A 76 3.80 20.96 15.31
CA VAL A 76 3.55 20.69 16.73
C VAL A 76 2.36 19.71 16.83
N PRO A 77 2.43 18.66 17.67
CA PRO A 77 1.31 17.74 17.83
C PRO A 77 0.12 18.47 18.46
N LYS A 78 -1.09 18.01 18.15
CA LYS A 78 -2.28 18.38 18.93
C LYS A 78 -1.99 18.05 20.40
N ARG A 79 -2.43 18.92 21.32
CA ARG A 79 -2.27 18.78 22.80
C ARG A 79 -3.54 19.22 23.54
N LYS A 80 -4.70 19.12 22.88
CA LYS A 80 -5.98 19.66 23.40
C LYS A 80 -6.70 18.69 24.33
N THR A 81 -6.43 17.39 24.24
CA THR A 81 -7.05 16.35 25.06
C THR A 81 -6.03 15.63 25.96
N VAL A 82 -6.51 15.01 27.03
CA VAL A 82 -5.70 14.14 27.91
C VAL A 82 -5.13 12.92 27.17
N ALA A 83 -5.74 12.52 26.04
CA ALA A 83 -5.19 11.50 25.16
C ALA A 83 -4.01 12.03 24.33
N ASP A 84 -4.12 13.25 23.78
CA ASP A 84 -3.06 13.89 23.00
C ASP A 84 -1.78 14.11 23.81
N LEU A 85 -1.92 14.48 25.09
CA LEU A 85 -0.79 14.68 26.02
C LEU A 85 0.03 13.40 26.27
N LYS A 86 -0.46 12.22 25.86
CA LYS A 86 0.27 10.94 25.93
C LYS A 86 1.11 10.66 24.67
N TRP A 87 1.19 11.59 23.72
CA TRP A 87 2.06 11.46 22.55
C TRP A 87 3.54 11.64 22.96
N PRO A 88 4.42 10.63 22.74
CA PRO A 88 5.79 10.67 23.25
C PRO A 88 6.76 11.52 22.42
N HIS A 89 6.34 12.07 21.28
CA HIS A 89 7.19 12.89 20.41
C HIS A 89 6.83 14.38 20.52
N ALA A 90 7.84 15.24 20.44
CA ALA A 90 7.66 16.70 20.46
C ALA A 90 6.99 17.26 19.18
N PHE A 91 6.92 16.45 18.12
CA PHE A 91 6.41 16.79 16.80
C PHE A 91 5.41 15.75 16.29
N ALA A 92 4.72 16.09 15.21
CA ALA A 92 3.86 15.23 14.41
C ALA A 92 4.11 15.50 12.93
N CYS A 93 3.82 14.52 12.07
CA CYS A 93 3.87 14.67 10.61
C CYS A 93 2.55 14.17 10.01
N GLU A 94 2.01 14.88 9.03
CA GLU A 94 0.79 14.48 8.31
C GLU A 94 1.17 13.63 7.09
N LEU A 95 0.25 12.80 6.59
CA LEU A 95 0.56 11.87 5.50
C LEU A 95 0.83 12.58 4.16
N ASP A 96 0.16 13.71 3.93
CA ASP A 96 0.33 14.58 2.76
C ASP A 96 1.65 15.37 2.75
N ALA A 97 2.36 15.42 3.88
CA ALA A 97 3.72 15.94 3.94
C ALA A 97 4.75 15.09 3.17
N LEU A 98 4.45 13.81 2.90
CA LEU A 98 5.26 12.98 2.00
C LEU A 98 5.13 13.50 0.55
N PRO A 99 6.25 13.70 -0.18
CA PRO A 99 6.19 14.01 -1.60
C PRO A 99 5.37 12.93 -2.36
N PRO A 100 4.48 13.30 -3.31
CA PRO A 100 3.59 12.35 -3.97
C PRO A 100 4.32 11.16 -4.61
N ASP A 101 5.53 11.37 -5.14
CA ASP A 101 6.33 10.29 -5.70
C ASP A 101 6.91 9.34 -4.65
N GLN A 102 7.22 9.81 -3.44
CA GLN A 102 7.60 8.91 -2.34
C GLN A 102 6.40 8.09 -1.87
N LEU A 103 5.21 8.70 -1.77
CA LEU A 103 3.97 7.99 -1.46
C LEU A 103 3.65 6.91 -2.53
N ARG A 104 3.82 7.24 -3.82
CA ARG A 104 3.73 6.27 -4.93
C ARG A 104 4.75 5.13 -4.77
N HIS A 105 6.02 5.41 -4.49
CA HIS A 105 7.04 4.37 -4.29
C HIS A 105 6.74 3.45 -3.10
N LEU A 106 6.23 3.99 -1.98
CA LEU A 106 5.83 3.20 -0.82
C LEU A 106 4.67 2.25 -1.15
N VAL A 107 3.62 2.75 -1.81
CA VAL A 107 2.46 1.92 -2.22
C VAL A 107 2.85 0.90 -3.29
N GLN A 108 3.64 1.30 -4.29
CA GLN A 108 4.12 0.41 -5.34
C GLN A 108 5.03 -0.68 -4.79
N GLY A 109 5.94 -0.34 -3.86
CA GLY A 109 6.78 -1.32 -3.16
C GLY A 109 5.95 -2.30 -2.32
N ALA A 110 4.92 -1.79 -1.64
CA ALA A 110 4.01 -2.62 -0.85
C ALA A 110 3.23 -3.61 -1.73
N ILE A 111 2.69 -3.18 -2.88
CA ILE A 111 2.01 -4.04 -3.86
C ILE A 111 2.98 -5.04 -4.50
N ASN A 112 4.17 -4.59 -4.92
CA ASN A 112 5.17 -5.43 -5.60
C ASN A 112 5.69 -6.58 -4.73
N ARG A 113 5.58 -6.52 -3.40
CA ARG A 113 5.89 -7.65 -2.49
C ARG A 113 4.95 -8.86 -2.66
N HIS A 114 3.86 -8.73 -3.43
CA HIS A 114 2.86 -9.81 -3.63
C HIS A 114 2.70 -10.27 -5.08
N LEU A 115 3.35 -9.59 -6.04
CA LEU A 115 3.57 -10.13 -7.37
C LEU A 115 4.81 -11.02 -7.34
N SER A 116 4.84 -12.12 -8.10
CA SER A 116 6.13 -12.78 -8.30
C SER A 116 7.04 -11.86 -9.13
N GLY A 117 8.31 -11.78 -8.75
CA GLY A 117 9.26 -10.89 -9.42
C GLY A 117 9.39 -11.21 -10.92
N TYR A 118 9.21 -12.48 -11.28
CA TYR A 118 9.22 -12.96 -12.66
C TYR A 118 8.00 -12.47 -13.46
N GLU A 119 6.77 -12.66 -12.97
CA GLU A 119 5.57 -12.18 -13.66
C GLU A 119 5.59 -10.65 -13.84
N LEU A 120 6.04 -9.91 -12.82
CA LEU A 120 6.16 -8.45 -12.89
C LEU A 120 7.25 -7.99 -13.87
N GLN A 121 8.36 -8.73 -14.01
CA GLN A 121 9.38 -8.44 -15.03
C GLN A 121 8.85 -8.75 -16.44
N VAL A 122 8.21 -9.91 -16.64
CA VAL A 122 7.62 -10.29 -17.94
C VAL A 122 6.55 -9.28 -18.39
N LEU A 123 5.67 -8.83 -17.48
CA LEU A 123 4.66 -7.82 -17.80
C LEU A 123 5.27 -6.47 -18.18
N LYS A 124 6.33 -6.04 -17.49
CA LYS A 124 7.04 -4.80 -17.81
C LYS A 124 7.78 -4.84 -19.13
N ILE A 125 8.45 -5.95 -19.44
CA ILE A 125 9.14 -6.14 -20.72
C ILE A 125 8.12 -6.12 -21.88
N ALA A 126 6.96 -6.74 -21.68
CA ALA A 126 5.85 -6.66 -22.63
C ALA A 126 5.35 -5.21 -22.81
N GLU A 127 5.00 -4.52 -21.71
CA GLU A 127 4.51 -3.13 -21.74
C GLU A 127 5.50 -2.17 -22.41
N GLU A 128 6.79 -2.31 -22.11
CA GLU A 128 7.85 -1.47 -22.68
C GLU A 128 7.97 -1.71 -24.19
N SER A 129 7.92 -2.97 -24.64
CA SER A 129 7.93 -3.32 -26.07
C SER A 129 6.69 -2.83 -26.84
N GLU A 130 5.49 -2.90 -26.26
CA GLU A 130 4.28 -2.36 -26.87
C GLU A 130 4.34 -0.83 -26.96
N ARG A 131 4.86 -0.18 -25.92
CA ARG A 131 5.01 1.28 -25.85
C ARG A 131 6.05 1.80 -26.85
N GLU A 132 7.14 1.07 -27.11
CA GLU A 132 8.08 1.36 -28.20
C GLU A 132 7.47 1.11 -29.59
N TRP A 133 6.74 0.01 -29.77
CA TRP A 133 6.07 -0.31 -31.04
C TRP A 133 5.02 0.74 -31.42
N LEU A 134 4.22 1.20 -30.47
CA LEU A 134 3.24 2.28 -30.68
C LEU A 134 3.91 3.58 -31.12
N ARG A 135 4.97 4.02 -30.41
CA ARG A 135 5.77 5.21 -30.78
C ARG A 135 6.40 5.09 -32.16
N THR A 136 6.96 3.93 -32.49
CA THR A 136 7.55 3.67 -33.81
C THR A 136 6.49 3.78 -34.91
N ARG A 137 5.29 3.23 -34.67
CA ARG A 137 4.19 3.24 -35.64
C ARG A 137 3.57 4.63 -35.82
N GLU A 138 3.44 5.40 -34.74
CA GLU A 138 3.06 6.83 -34.77
C GLU A 138 4.07 7.65 -35.59
N ALA A 139 5.37 7.49 -35.31
CA ALA A 139 6.45 8.14 -36.04
C ALA A 139 6.63 7.66 -37.51
N LEU A 140 6.00 6.57 -37.91
CA LEU A 140 5.89 6.15 -39.32
C LEU A 140 4.68 6.80 -39.99
N PHE A 141 3.52 6.81 -39.31
CA PHE A 141 2.28 7.41 -39.82
C PHE A 141 2.44 8.91 -40.14
N CYS A 142 3.09 9.68 -39.25
CA CYS A 142 3.38 11.10 -39.50
C CYS A 142 4.34 11.33 -40.70
N ARG A 143 5.17 10.35 -41.06
CA ARG A 143 6.05 10.45 -42.24
C ARG A 143 5.30 10.20 -43.54
N SER A 144 4.43 9.19 -43.61
CA SER A 144 3.59 8.95 -44.79
C SER A 144 2.68 10.14 -45.11
N GLU A 145 2.09 10.80 -44.10
CA GLU A 145 1.31 12.04 -44.29
C GLU A 145 2.17 13.17 -44.88
N SER A 146 3.43 13.29 -44.43
CA SER A 146 4.40 14.31 -44.88
C SER A 146 4.97 14.06 -46.29
N GLU A 147 4.73 12.87 -46.85
CA GLU A 147 5.14 12.46 -48.19
C GLU A 147 3.96 12.40 -49.17
N ALA A 148 2.75 12.04 -48.70
CA ALA A 148 1.52 12.06 -49.49
C ALA A 148 0.91 13.47 -49.66
N GLY A 149 1.26 14.42 -48.81
CA GLY A 149 0.82 15.82 -48.88
C GLY A 149 1.65 16.73 -49.81
N ARG A 150 2.16 16.22 -50.94
CA ARG A 150 3.06 16.95 -51.85
C ARG A 150 2.80 16.67 -53.33
#